data_AF-A0A7C3WPA1-F1
#
_entry.id   AF-A0A7C3WPA1-F1
#
_cell.length_a   1.000
_cell.length_b   1.000
_cell.length_c   1.000
_cell.angle_alpha   90.00
_cell.angle_beta   90.00
_cell.angle_gamma   90.00
#
_symmetry.space_group_name_H-M   'P 1'
#
loop_
_entity.id
_entity.type
_entity.pdbx_description
1 polymer ?
#
loop_
_entity_poly.entity_id
_entity_poly.type
_entity_poly.pdbx_seq_one_letter_code
_entity_poly.pdbx_strand_id
1 'polypeptide(L)'
;MEAVKLEQEFSEKYFGPEKIWSGHSFTDYPDLRAPLEELPVSEVPEPTKSYTHRFSGILDNVYGELLYTLLEYEGYFKDKAYHIDRCTIRPVIRPANAILVFTIEYTSKEGEKGSQTFEILRTDKRNYLFFTDKYRTS
;
A
#
# COMPACT_ATOMS: atom_id res chain seq x y z
N MET A 1 8.01 19.91 11.15
CA MET A 1 9.10 19.21 11.87
C MET A 1 8.60 17.97 12.59
N GLU A 2 7.43 18.00 13.23
CA GLU A 2 6.86 16.84 13.95
C GLU A 2 6.43 15.67 13.04
N ALA A 3 5.70 15.94 11.94
CA ALA A 3 5.27 14.90 10.99
C ALA A 3 6.45 14.14 10.34
N VAL A 4 7.54 14.85 10.02
CA VAL A 4 8.75 14.23 9.45
C VAL A 4 9.42 13.29 10.46
N LYS A 5 9.46 13.69 11.73
CA LYS A 5 10.00 12.85 12.81
C LYS A 5 9.12 11.61 13.02
N LEU A 6 7.80 11.75 13.00
CA LEU A 6 6.85 10.64 13.12
C LEU A 6 6.96 9.67 11.93
N GLU A 7 7.12 10.19 10.71
CA GLU A 7 7.37 9.38 9.52
C GLU A 7 8.66 8.57 9.64
N GLN A 8 9.73 9.19 10.13
CA GLN A 8 11.01 8.53 10.37
C GLN A 8 10.89 7.45 11.46
N GLU A 9 10.30 7.75 12.61
CA GLU A 9 10.11 6.79 13.70
C GLU A 9 9.24 5.59 13.27
N PHE A 10 8.16 5.85 12.54
CA PHE A 10 7.30 4.81 11.99
C PHE A 10 8.03 3.97 10.94
N SER A 11 8.79 4.63 10.06
CA SER A 11 9.60 3.95 9.06
C SER A 11 10.70 3.10 9.70
N GLU A 12 11.39 3.59 10.71
CA GLU A 12 12.43 2.84 11.43
C GLU A 12 11.85 1.63 12.16
N LYS A 13 10.68 1.80 12.81
CA LYS A 13 10.00 0.74 13.56
C LYS A 13 9.57 -0.44 12.67
N TYR A 14 8.97 -0.15 11.52
CA TYR A 14 8.37 -1.20 10.67
C TYR A 14 9.16 -1.53 9.41
N PHE A 15 9.86 -0.55 8.85
CA PHE A 15 10.42 -0.55 7.49
C PHE A 15 11.89 -0.11 7.43
N GLY A 16 12.66 -0.26 8.53
CA GLY A 16 14.03 0.24 8.67
C GLY A 16 14.95 -0.02 7.47
N PRO A 17 16.17 0.54 7.41
CA PRO A 17 16.99 0.58 6.18
C PRO A 17 17.28 -0.78 5.50
N GLU A 18 17.21 -1.89 6.24
CA GLU A 18 17.34 -3.26 5.71
C GLU A 18 16.00 -3.95 5.39
N LYS A 19 14.88 -3.35 5.78
CA LYS A 19 13.49 -3.74 5.51
C LYS A 19 12.82 -2.79 4.52
N ILE A 20 13.58 -2.28 3.55
CA ILE A 20 12.97 -2.00 2.26
C ILE A 20 12.53 -3.37 1.79
N TRP A 21 11.25 -3.69 2.02
CA TRP A 21 10.62 -4.84 1.42
C TRP A 21 10.56 -4.53 -0.06
N SER A 22 11.69 -4.80 -0.74
CA SER A 22 11.88 -4.86 -2.17
C SER A 22 11.98 -6.34 -2.47
N GLY A 23 10.81 -6.94 -2.71
CA GLY A 23 10.66 -8.31 -3.17
C GLY A 23 10.09 -8.33 -4.58
N HIS A 24 10.12 -9.52 -5.18
CA HIS A 24 9.41 -9.79 -6.44
C HIS A 24 7.99 -10.32 -6.19
N SER A 25 7.60 -10.50 -4.92
CA SER A 25 6.23 -10.86 -4.52
C SER A 25 5.82 -10.25 -3.18
N PHE A 26 4.56 -9.84 -3.04
CA PHE A 26 3.87 -9.51 -1.79
C PHE A 26 3.70 -10.68 -0.84
N THR A 27 3.88 -11.93 -1.30
CA THR A 27 3.96 -13.08 -0.38
C THR A 27 5.23 -13.05 0.46
N ASP A 28 6.24 -12.27 0.07
CA ASP A 28 7.51 -12.09 0.79
C ASP A 28 7.38 -11.15 2.01
N TYR A 29 6.17 -10.67 2.33
CA TYR A 29 5.90 -9.57 3.27
C TYR A 29 5.27 -10.12 4.55
N PRO A 30 6.06 -10.59 5.55
CA PRO A 30 5.52 -11.20 6.76
C PRO A 30 4.86 -10.17 7.67
N ASP A 31 3.53 -10.21 7.71
CA ASP A 31 2.66 -9.50 8.65
C ASP A 31 2.58 -7.96 8.47
N LEU A 32 1.80 -7.53 7.47
CA LEU A 32 1.40 -6.13 7.26
C LEU A 32 0.33 -5.65 8.26
N ARG A 33 -0.17 -6.51 9.15
CA ARG A 33 -1.24 -6.13 10.08
C ARG A 33 -0.75 -5.14 11.11
N ALA A 34 0.44 -5.36 11.67
CA ALA A 34 1.05 -4.50 12.68
C ALA A 34 1.21 -3.03 12.23
N PRO A 35 1.81 -2.72 11.06
CA PRO A 35 1.89 -1.33 10.61
C PRO A 35 0.52 -0.72 10.30
N LEU A 36 -0.48 -1.50 9.87
CA LEU A 36 -1.84 -0.98 9.69
C LEU A 36 -2.50 -0.63 11.03
N GLU A 37 -2.37 -1.50 12.04
CA GLU A 37 -2.97 -1.29 13.37
C GLU A 37 -2.41 -0.06 14.09
N GLU A 38 -1.13 0.20 13.91
CA GLU A 38 -0.42 1.32 14.54
C GLU A 38 -0.34 2.57 13.66
N LEU A 39 -0.93 2.54 12.45
CA LEU A 39 -1.01 3.72 11.59
C LEU A 39 -1.71 4.86 12.36
N PRO A 40 -1.15 6.08 12.36
CA PRO A 40 -1.81 7.23 12.97
C PRO A 40 -3.18 7.48 12.33
N VAL A 41 -4.09 8.04 13.12
CA VAL A 41 -5.42 8.41 12.63
C VAL A 41 -5.30 9.67 11.77
N SER A 42 -5.78 9.60 10.54
CA SER A 42 -5.91 10.74 9.63
C SER A 42 -7.12 11.58 10.00
N GLU A 43 -6.91 12.89 10.14
CA GLU A 43 -8.01 13.86 10.31
C GLU A 43 -8.77 14.06 9.00
N VAL A 44 -8.05 13.99 7.86
CA VAL A 44 -8.60 14.13 6.52
C VAL A 44 -8.58 12.78 5.80
N PRO A 45 -9.75 12.19 5.45
CA PRO A 45 -9.85 10.87 4.85
C PRO A 45 -9.66 10.90 3.33
N GLU A 46 -8.60 11.56 2.85
CA GLU A 46 -8.31 11.72 1.42
C GLU A 46 -7.03 10.97 1.00
N PRO A 47 -7.00 10.37 -0.20
CA PRO A 47 -5.79 9.75 -0.74
C PRO A 47 -4.79 10.80 -1.26
N THR A 48 -3.56 10.38 -1.59
CA THR A 48 -2.54 11.25 -2.19
C THR A 48 -2.82 11.60 -3.65
N LYS A 49 -3.62 10.77 -4.34
CA LYS A 49 -4.07 10.95 -5.72
C LYS A 49 -5.48 10.43 -5.90
N SER A 50 -6.11 10.74 -7.04
CA SER A 50 -7.42 10.18 -7.37
C SER A 50 -7.35 8.67 -7.61
N TYR A 51 -8.31 7.94 -7.06
CA TYR A 51 -8.50 6.50 -7.27
C TYR A 51 -9.91 6.22 -7.77
N THR A 52 -10.07 5.21 -8.60
CA THR A 52 -11.37 4.77 -9.13
C THR A 52 -12.21 4.01 -8.11
N HIS A 53 -11.57 3.38 -7.11
CA HIS A 53 -12.26 2.64 -6.06
C HIS A 53 -11.81 3.04 -4.66
N ARG A 54 -12.79 3.01 -3.75
CA ARG A 54 -12.62 3.20 -2.32
C ARG A 54 -13.39 2.12 -1.58
N PHE A 55 -12.69 1.37 -0.74
CA PHE A 55 -13.25 0.41 0.19
C PHE A 55 -13.11 0.95 1.62
N SER A 56 -14.12 0.70 2.46
CA SER A 56 -14.16 1.13 3.86
C SER A 56 -14.49 -0.06 4.73
N GLY A 57 -13.78 -0.22 5.85
CA GLY A 57 -14.04 -1.31 6.78
C GLY A 57 -13.16 -1.27 8.01
N ILE A 58 -13.37 -2.27 8.87
CA ILE A 58 -12.47 -2.51 10.01
C ILE A 58 -11.15 -3.12 9.55
N LEU A 59 -10.14 -3.13 10.44
CA LEU A 59 -8.80 -3.64 10.15
C LEU A 59 -8.83 -5.01 9.46
N ASP A 60 -9.59 -5.98 9.99
CA ASP A 60 -9.66 -7.34 9.42
C ASP A 60 -10.16 -7.34 7.97
N ASN A 61 -11.20 -6.55 7.68
CA ASN A 61 -11.80 -6.48 6.35
C ASN A 61 -10.85 -5.79 5.36
N VAL A 62 -10.26 -4.66 5.76
CA VAL A 62 -9.33 -3.90 4.92
C VAL A 62 -8.04 -4.68 4.68
N TYR A 63 -7.55 -5.38 5.69
CA TYR A 63 -6.38 -6.25 5.56
C TYR A 63 -6.66 -7.42 4.61
N GLY A 64 -7.82 -8.07 4.72
CA GLY A 64 -8.24 -9.11 3.79
C GLY A 64 -8.35 -8.62 2.34
N GLU A 65 -9.00 -7.47 2.13
CA GLU A 65 -9.15 -6.85 0.80
C GLU A 65 -7.80 -6.43 0.20
N LEU A 66 -6.88 -5.91 1.03
CA LEU A 66 -5.52 -5.58 0.61
C LEU A 66 -4.80 -6.84 0.11
N LEU A 67 -4.75 -7.90 0.91
CA LEU A 67 -4.07 -9.14 0.53
C LEU A 67 -4.68 -9.74 -0.74
N TYR A 68 -6.00 -9.77 -0.83
CA TYR A 68 -6.72 -10.22 -2.01
C TYR A 68 -6.30 -9.42 -3.26
N THR A 69 -6.32 -8.09 -3.17
CA THR A 69 -5.95 -7.20 -4.27
C THR A 69 -4.50 -7.43 -4.71
N LEU A 70 -3.56 -7.51 -3.76
CA LEU A 70 -2.14 -7.72 -4.07
C LEU A 70 -1.92 -9.05 -4.82
N LEU A 71 -2.56 -10.14 -4.35
CA LEU A 71 -2.48 -11.45 -5.00
C LEU A 71 -3.13 -11.46 -6.39
N GLU A 72 -4.24 -10.77 -6.59
CA GLU A 72 -4.84 -10.61 -7.92
C GLU A 72 -3.88 -9.94 -8.91
N TYR A 73 -3.19 -8.87 -8.48
CA TYR A 73 -2.20 -8.18 -9.32
C TYR A 73 -0.99 -9.05 -9.66
N GLU A 74 -0.50 -9.85 -8.71
CA GLU A 74 0.57 -10.81 -9.00
C GLU A 74 0.15 -11.87 -10.02
N GLY A 75 -1.05 -12.43 -9.86
CA GLY A 75 -1.62 -13.37 -10.83
C GLY A 75 -1.75 -12.74 -12.21
N TYR A 76 -2.25 -11.50 -12.27
CA TYR A 76 -2.35 -10.74 -13.50
C TYR A 76 -1.00 -10.53 -14.19
N PHE A 77 0.03 -10.10 -13.44
CA PHE A 77 1.36 -9.90 -14.02
C PHE A 77 1.97 -11.19 -14.55
N LYS A 78 1.78 -12.30 -13.84
CA LYS A 78 2.19 -13.63 -14.30
C LYS A 78 1.48 -14.02 -15.60
N ASP A 79 0.16 -13.84 -15.67
CA ASP A 79 -0.64 -14.18 -16.85
C ASP A 79 -0.28 -13.34 -18.08
N LYS A 80 0.13 -12.08 -17.87
CA LYS A 80 0.57 -11.18 -18.95
C LYS A 80 2.06 -11.28 -19.28
N ALA A 81 2.80 -12.16 -18.60
CA ALA A 81 4.26 -12.25 -18.67
C ALA A 81 4.97 -10.91 -18.39
N TYR A 82 4.44 -10.13 -17.44
CA TYR A 82 5.08 -8.92 -16.95
C TYR A 82 6.09 -9.30 -15.87
N HIS A 83 7.22 -8.60 -15.82
CA HIS A 83 8.22 -8.76 -14.79
C HIS A 83 7.95 -7.76 -13.66
N ILE A 84 7.76 -8.24 -12.44
CA ILE A 84 7.70 -7.36 -11.25
C ILE A 84 9.14 -6.97 -10.90
N ASP A 85 9.47 -5.71 -11.15
CA ASP A 85 10.81 -5.17 -10.91
C ASP A 85 11.03 -4.99 -9.41
N ARG A 86 10.03 -4.43 -8.73
CA ARG A 86 10.10 -4.09 -7.30
C ARG A 86 8.71 -3.81 -6.74
N CYS A 87 8.40 -4.43 -5.60
CA CYS A 87 7.32 -3.95 -4.73
C CYS A 87 7.90 -3.05 -3.62
N THR A 88 7.16 -2.05 -3.15
CA THR A 88 7.57 -1.20 -2.02
C THR A 88 6.38 -0.83 -1.15
N ILE A 89 6.63 -0.64 0.14
CA ILE A 89 5.65 -0.10 1.09
C ILE A 89 6.29 1.08 1.81
N ARG A 90 5.59 2.21 1.85
CA ARG A 90 6.10 3.44 2.44
C ARG A 90 5.00 4.17 3.21
N PRO A 91 5.26 4.61 4.44
CA PRO A 91 4.39 5.56 5.10
C PRO A 91 4.55 6.94 4.46
N VAL A 92 3.45 7.68 4.37
CA VAL A 92 3.40 9.10 3.99
C VAL A 92 2.64 9.80 5.11
N ILE A 93 3.36 10.47 6.00
CA ILE A 93 2.79 11.09 7.19
C ILE A 93 2.85 12.61 7.06
N ARG A 94 1.67 13.20 6.97
CA ARG A 94 1.42 14.64 6.87
C ARG A 94 0.65 15.09 8.12
N PRO A 95 0.66 16.40 8.45
CA PRO A 95 -0.02 16.90 9.65
C PRO A 95 -1.48 16.46 9.80
N ALA A 96 -2.22 16.34 8.69
CA ALA A 96 -3.64 15.98 8.69
C ALA A 96 -3.93 14.54 8.22
N ASN A 97 -2.90 13.78 7.81
CA ASN A 97 -3.11 12.51 7.12
C ASN A 97 -1.90 11.57 7.22
N ALA A 98 -2.11 10.34 7.67
CA ALA A 98 -1.12 9.27 7.65
C ALA A 98 -1.60 8.14 6.73
N ILE A 99 -0.82 7.87 5.68
CA ILE A 99 -1.16 6.92 4.63
C ILE A 99 -0.06 5.87 4.55
N LEU A 100 -0.43 4.61 4.43
CA LEU A 100 0.47 3.55 4.02
C LEU A 100 0.31 3.31 2.51
N VAL A 101 1.36 3.61 1.75
CA VAL A 101 1.39 3.52 0.29
C VAL A 101 2.08 2.22 -0.12
N PHE A 102 1.41 1.45 -0.96
CA PHE A 102 1.91 0.21 -1.56
C PHE A 102 2.13 0.47 -3.05
N THR A 103 3.31 0.15 -3.57
CA THR A 103 3.64 0.35 -4.98
C THR A 103 4.20 -0.92 -5.59
N ILE A 104 3.74 -1.26 -6.79
CA ILE A 104 4.32 -2.27 -7.66
C ILE A 104 4.95 -1.56 -8.85
N GLU A 105 6.23 -1.75 -9.07
CA GLU A 105 6.91 -1.37 -10.30
C GLU A 105 7.10 -2.63 -11.16
N TYR A 106 6.77 -2.52 -12.44
CA TYR A 106 6.82 -3.65 -13.36
C TYR A 106 7.28 -3.24 -14.75
N THR A 107 7.81 -4.20 -15.48
CA THR A 107 8.18 -4.09 -16.89
C THR A 107 7.32 -5.05 -17.71
N SER A 108 6.64 -4.54 -18.74
CA SER A 108 5.80 -5.33 -19.64
C SER A 108 6.64 -6.25 -20.53
N LYS A 109 6.00 -7.22 -21.18
CA LYS A 109 6.66 -8.09 -22.18
C LYS A 109 7.29 -7.33 -23.35
N GLU A 110 6.83 -6.10 -23.62
CA GLU A 110 7.33 -5.21 -24.68
C GLU A 110 8.43 -4.27 -24.17
N GLY A 111 8.79 -4.36 -22.88
CA GLY A 111 9.83 -3.55 -22.25
C GLY A 111 9.33 -2.22 -21.66
N GLU A 112 8.02 -1.99 -21.64
CA GLU A 112 7.43 -0.76 -21.09
C GLU A 112 7.39 -0.81 -19.56
N LYS A 113 7.87 0.25 -18.91
CA LYS A 113 7.83 0.37 -17.45
C LYS A 113 6.50 0.95 -16.99
N GLY A 114 5.92 0.36 -15.95
CA GLY A 114 4.69 0.80 -15.33
C GLY A 114 4.76 0.77 -13.81
N SER A 115 3.76 1.38 -13.18
CA SER A 115 3.59 1.31 -11.73
C SER A 115 2.13 1.25 -11.35
N GLN A 116 1.82 0.43 -10.35
CA GLN A 116 0.51 0.36 -9.70
C GLN A 116 0.66 0.81 -8.24
N THR A 117 -0.26 1.64 -7.76
CA THR A 117 -0.25 2.15 -6.38
C THR A 117 -1.54 1.79 -5.68
N PHE A 118 -1.45 1.54 -4.37
CA PHE A 118 -2.57 1.38 -3.47
C PHE A 118 -2.30 2.16 -2.19
N GLU A 119 -3.34 2.63 -1.53
CA GLU A 119 -3.21 3.45 -0.33
C GLU A 119 -4.18 3.00 0.75
N ILE A 120 -3.69 2.91 1.99
CA ILE A 120 -4.54 2.71 3.16
C ILE A 120 -4.33 3.85 4.12
N LEU A 121 -5.43 4.38 4.67
CA LEU A 121 -5.39 5.30 5.79
C LEU A 121 -6.35 4.84 6.89
N ARG A 122 -6.05 5.24 8.11
CA ARG A 122 -6.87 4.97 9.29
C ARG A 122 -7.71 6.20 9.61
N THR A 123 -9.03 6.09 9.66
CA THR A 123 -9.92 7.24 9.93
C THR A 123 -10.32 7.36 11.40
N ASP A 124 -10.24 6.26 12.16
CA ASP A 124 -10.40 6.27 13.62
C ASP A 124 -9.77 5.01 14.24
N LYS A 125 -10.08 4.71 15.52
CA LYS A 125 -9.53 3.55 16.21
C LYS A 125 -9.81 2.22 15.54
N ARG A 126 -10.90 2.08 14.77
CA ARG A 126 -11.36 0.82 14.18
C ARG A 126 -11.53 0.87 12.66
N ASN A 127 -11.77 2.05 12.08
CA ASN A 127 -12.11 2.21 10.67
C ASN A 127 -10.91 2.62 9.82
N TYR A 128 -10.88 2.07 8.62
CA TYR A 128 -9.84 2.25 7.63
C TYR A 128 -10.47 2.48 6.26
N LEU A 129 -9.77 3.23 5.42
CA LEU A 129 -10.08 3.38 4.01
C LEU A 129 -8.96 2.77 3.19
N PHE A 130 -9.34 1.98 2.19
CA PHE A 130 -8.44 1.41 1.19
C PHE A 130 -8.79 1.98 -0.18
N PHE A 131 -7.80 2.57 -0.83
CA PHE A 131 -7.90 3.17 -2.15
C PHE A 131 -7.08 2.36 -3.14
N THR A 132 -7.72 2.01 -4.25
CA THR A 132 -7.13 1.19 -5.29
C THR A 132 -7.73 1.60 -6.62
N ASP A 133 -6.94 1.48 -7.67
CA ASP A 133 -7.50 1.41 -9.01
C ASP A 133 -7.76 -0.06 -9.28
N LYS A 134 -9.02 -0.45 -9.54
CA LYS A 134 -9.26 -1.84 -9.91
C LYS A 134 -8.67 -2.09 -11.28
N TYR A 135 -8.14 -3.29 -11.44
CA TYR A 135 -8.20 -3.98 -12.72
C TYR A 135 -9.67 -4.35 -13.02
N ARG A 136 -10.45 -3.37 -13.50
CA ARG A 136 -11.68 -3.67 -14.21
C ARG A 136 -11.76 -2.77 -15.44
N THR A 137 -11.02 -3.16 -16.46
CA THR A 137 -11.54 -3.09 -17.82
C THR A 137 -12.88 -3.81 -17.84
N SER A 138 -13.96 -3.05 -17.81
CA SER A 138 -15.10 -3.34 -18.69
C SER A 138 -14.62 -3.41 -20.13
#